data_AF-A0A850PVX9-F1
#
_entry.id   AF-A0A850PVX9-F1
#
_cell.length_a   1.000
_cell.length_b   1.000
_cell.length_c   1.000
_cell.angle_alpha   90.00
_cell.angle_beta   90.00
_cell.angle_gamma   90.00
#
_symmetry.space_group_name_H-M   'P 1'
#
loop_
_entity.id
_entity.type
_entity.pdbx_description
1 polymer ?
#
loop_
_entity_poly.entity_id
_entity_poly.type
_entity_poly.pdbx_seq_one_letter_code
_entity_poly.pdbx_strand_id
1 'polypeptide(L)'
;MKLLIVESPSKAKTIEKYLGGAFTVRASVGHIRDLPKSNKDAIDIPAGFIPRYEISKGKEKVVHDLKALGEKATAIMLATDPDREGEAISWHLKELLDADKKIKAPIKRVTFHEIRKKQ
;
A
#
# COMPACT_ATOMS: atom_id res chain seq x y z
N MET A 1 0.94 -7.83 -16.06
CA MET A 1 1.68 -8.02 -14.79
C MET A 1 0.71 -7.82 -13.64
N LYS A 2 0.70 -8.68 -12.61
CA LYS A 2 -0.09 -8.43 -11.38
C LYS A 2 0.84 -7.88 -10.30
N LEU A 3 0.46 -6.79 -9.64
CA LEU A 3 1.22 -6.17 -8.57
C LEU A 3 0.67 -6.64 -7.22
N LEU A 4 1.53 -7.09 -6.31
CA LEU A 4 1.16 -7.40 -4.93
C LEU A 4 2.00 -6.52 -4.00
N ILE A 5 1.33 -5.79 -3.11
CA ILE A 5 1.96 -4.86 -2.18
C ILE A 5 1.78 -5.39 -0.76
N VAL A 6 2.89 -5.50 -0.03
CA VAL A 6 2.93 -5.83 1.40
C VAL A 6 3.60 -4.72 2.20
N GLU A 7 3.55 -4.79 3.52
CA GLU A 7 4.17 -3.77 4.37
C GLU A 7 5.70 -3.86 4.41
N SER A 8 6.29 -5.06 4.44
CA SER A 8 7.71 -5.26 4.77
C SER A 8 8.52 -5.94 3.65
N PRO A 9 9.80 -5.56 3.46
CA PRO A 9 10.66 -6.16 2.43
C PRO A 9 10.89 -7.67 2.60
N SER A 10 10.90 -8.15 3.84
CA SER A 10 11.06 -9.58 4.14
C SER A 10 9.87 -10.39 3.64
N LYS A 11 8.63 -9.96 3.92
CA LYS A 11 7.41 -10.59 3.41
C LYS A 11 7.37 -10.56 1.89
N ALA A 12 7.77 -9.45 1.27
CA ALA A 12 7.81 -9.33 -0.18
C ALA A 12 8.70 -10.41 -0.81
N LYS A 13 9.94 -10.56 -0.31
CA LYS A 13 10.88 -11.59 -0.78
C LYS A 13 10.35 -13.01 -0.62
N THR A 14 9.71 -13.32 0.52
CA THR A 14 9.16 -14.66 0.77
C THR A 14 7.99 -14.98 -0.14
N ILE A 15 7.04 -14.05 -0.28
CA ILE A 15 5.85 -14.24 -1.12
C ILE A 15 6.23 -14.31 -2.60
N GLU A 16 7.17 -13.48 -3.07
CA GLU A 16 7.63 -13.49 -4.46
C GLU A 16 8.21 -14.86 -4.85
N LYS A 17 8.99 -15.49 -3.95
CA LYS A 17 9.48 -16.87 -4.12
C LYS A 17 8.36 -17.89 -4.23
N TYR A 18 7.29 -17.74 -3.45
CA TYR A 18 6.15 -18.66 -3.48
C TYR A 18 5.28 -18.51 -4.72
N LEU A 19 5.15 -17.30 -5.25
CA LEU A 19 4.31 -17.00 -6.41
C LEU A 19 5.01 -17.24 -7.74
N GLY A 20 6.31 -17.55 -7.75
CA GLY A 20 7.01 -18.03 -8.95
C GLY A 20 6.97 -17.07 -10.14
N GLY A 21 7.00 -15.76 -9.88
CA GLY A 21 6.98 -14.72 -10.93
C GLY A 21 5.59 -14.40 -11.49
N ALA A 22 4.51 -15.04 -11.02
CA ALA A 22 3.15 -14.69 -11.43
C ALA A 22 2.72 -13.28 -10.96
N PHE A 23 3.37 -12.77 -9.91
CA PHE A 23 3.18 -11.44 -9.36
C PHE A 23 4.51 -10.73 -9.22
N THR A 24 4.52 -9.42 -9.46
CA THR A 24 5.59 -8.53 -9.00
C THR A 24 5.26 -8.13 -7.58
N VAL A 25 6.11 -8.47 -6.61
CA VAL A 25 5.84 -8.21 -5.19
C VAL A 25 6.68 -7.03 -4.72
N ARG A 26 6.05 -6.04 -4.08
CA ARG A 26 6.74 -4.84 -3.54
C ARG A 26 6.31 -4.56 -2.11
N ALA A 27 7.18 -3.86 -1.37
CA ALA A 27 6.91 -3.44 -0.02
C ALA A 27 6.65 -1.93 0.05
N SER A 28 5.67 -1.50 0.84
CA SER A 28 5.46 -0.10 1.21
C SER A 28 6.49 0.40 2.25
N VAL A 29 7.15 -0.56 2.91
CA VAL A 29 8.11 -0.34 4.00
C VAL A 29 7.41 0.31 5.22
N GLY A 30 6.23 -0.20 5.58
CA GLY A 30 5.35 0.36 6.61
C GLY A 30 4.42 1.46 6.08
N HIS A 31 4.09 2.45 6.91
CA HIS A 31 3.27 3.59 6.52
C HIS A 31 3.93 4.44 5.43
N ILE A 32 3.12 4.88 4.46
CA ILE A 32 3.54 5.73 3.34
C ILE A 32 3.01 7.16 3.44
N ARG A 33 2.00 7.36 4.30
CA ARG A 33 1.40 8.64 4.60
C ARG A 33 1.24 8.80 6.09
N ASP A 34 1.30 10.04 6.54
CA ASP A 34 1.10 10.41 7.93
C ASP A 34 0.43 11.78 8.00
N LEU A 35 0.02 12.19 9.19
CA LEU A 35 -0.40 13.56 9.44
C LEU A 35 0.79 14.52 9.32
N PRO A 36 0.56 15.74 8.82
CA PRO A 36 1.54 16.81 8.86
C PRO A 36 2.10 17.00 10.28
N LYS A 37 3.39 17.31 10.36
CA LYS A 37 4.04 17.60 11.66
C LYS A 37 3.42 18.80 12.40
N SER A 38 2.81 19.72 11.66
CA SER A 38 2.12 20.87 12.23
C SER A 38 0.68 20.50 12.58
N ASN A 39 0.34 20.56 13.87
CA ASN A 39 -1.01 20.27 14.34
C ASN A 39 -2.08 21.22 13.77
N LYS A 40 -1.70 22.41 13.29
CA LYS A 40 -2.66 23.40 12.75
C LYS A 40 -3.37 22.91 11.48
N ASP A 41 -2.71 22.05 10.69
CA ASP A 41 -3.21 21.58 9.40
C ASP A 41 -3.46 20.07 9.37
N ALA A 42 -3.28 19.37 10.50
CA ALA A 42 -3.38 17.91 10.54
C ALA A 42 -4.82 17.41 10.50
N ILE A 43 -5.73 18.08 11.21
CA ILE A 43 -7.13 17.65 11.36
C ILE A 43 -8.06 18.85 11.24
N ASP A 44 -9.01 18.76 10.30
CA ASP A 44 -10.12 19.71 10.20
C ASP A 44 -11.23 19.31 11.20
N ILE A 45 -11.14 19.87 12.40
CA ILE A 45 -12.10 19.61 13.49
C ILE A 45 -13.50 20.16 13.14
N PRO A 46 -13.66 21.42 12.66
CA PRO A 46 -14.97 21.95 12.29
C PRO A 46 -15.71 21.12 11.24
N ALA A 47 -14.98 20.52 10.29
CA ALA A 47 -15.56 19.66 9.26
C ALA A 47 -15.82 18.20 9.72
N GLY A 48 -15.67 17.89 11.01
CA GLY A 48 -15.95 16.56 11.56
C GLY A 48 -14.71 15.66 11.67
N PHE A 49 -13.57 16.21 12.09
CA PHE A 49 -12.30 15.51 12.30
C PHE A 49 -11.70 14.90 11.02
N ILE A 50 -11.74 15.64 9.90
CA ILE A 50 -11.19 15.16 8.63
C ILE A 50 -9.66 15.25 8.67
N PRO A 51 -8.91 14.12 8.61
CA PRO A 51 -7.46 14.16 8.62
C PRO A 51 -6.92 14.59 7.26
N ARG A 52 -5.84 15.39 7.27
CA ARG A 52 -5.04 15.66 6.08
C ARG A 52 -3.81 14.77 6.12
N TYR A 53 -3.62 13.97 5.09
CA TYR A 53 -2.48 13.06 5.00
C TYR A 53 -1.47 13.53 3.96
N GLU A 54 -0.21 13.56 4.33
CA GLU A 54 0.92 13.83 3.43
C GLU A 54 1.79 12.58 3.26
N ILE A 55 2.52 12.51 2.15
CA ILE A 55 3.51 11.44 1.96
C ILE A 55 4.60 11.61 3.03
N SER A 56 4.87 10.56 3.80
CA SER A 56 5.89 10.61 4.85
C SER A 56 7.27 10.88 4.24
N LYS A 57 8.06 11.73 4.89
CA LYS A 57 9.41 12.09 4.41
C LYS A 57 10.27 10.84 4.18
N GLY A 58 10.87 10.73 3.00
CA GLY A 58 11.70 9.59 2.59
C GLY A 58 10.92 8.44 1.93
N LYS A 59 9.58 8.54 1.83
CA LYS A 59 8.72 7.56 1.13
C LYS A 59 8.38 7.96 -0.30
N GLU A 60 8.83 9.11 -0.77
CA GLU A 60 8.51 9.67 -2.09
C GLU A 60 8.95 8.72 -3.20
N LYS A 61 10.14 8.12 -3.08
CA LYS A 61 10.64 7.13 -4.04
C LYS A 61 9.78 5.86 -4.04
N VAL A 62 9.41 5.34 -2.87
CA VAL A 62 8.57 4.15 -2.76
C VAL A 62 7.21 4.40 -3.40
N VAL A 63 6.60 5.55 -3.11
CA VAL A 63 5.34 5.98 -3.71
C VAL A 63 5.45 6.09 -5.23
N HIS A 64 6.51 6.72 -5.73
CA HIS A 64 6.75 6.84 -7.16
C HIS A 64 6.86 5.48 -7.85
N ASP A 65 7.65 4.57 -7.29
CA ASP A 65 7.85 3.22 -7.84
C ASP A 65 6.55 2.41 -7.82
N LEU A 66 5.77 2.49 -6.73
CA LEU A 66 4.48 1.81 -6.62
C LEU A 66 3.46 2.33 -7.63
N LYS A 67 3.40 3.64 -7.86
CA LYS A 67 2.54 4.24 -8.88
C LYS A 67 2.95 3.80 -10.29
N ALA A 68 4.24 3.88 -10.61
CA ALA A 68 4.76 3.46 -11.92
C ALA A 68 4.49 1.97 -12.21
N LEU A 69 4.55 1.11 -11.20
CA LEU A 69 4.17 -0.30 -11.33
C LEU A 69 2.66 -0.48 -11.42
N GLY A 70 1.87 0.30 -10.67
CA GLY A 70 0.42 0.31 -10.71
C GLY A 70 -0.14 0.67 -12.08
N GLU A 71 0.46 1.64 -12.77
CA GLU A 71 0.09 2.03 -14.15
C GLU A 71 0.25 0.87 -15.14
N LYS A 72 1.23 -0.02 -14.92
CA LYS A 72 1.51 -1.18 -15.78
C LYS A 72 0.79 -2.46 -15.31
N ALA A 73 0.13 -2.42 -14.16
CA ALA A 73 -0.49 -3.59 -13.57
C ALA A 73 -1.84 -3.88 -14.24
N THR A 74 -2.18 -5.16 -14.37
CA THR A 74 -3.54 -5.59 -14.76
C THR A 74 -4.44 -5.80 -13.55
N ALA A 75 -3.85 -5.93 -12.36
CA ALA A 75 -4.54 -5.97 -11.07
C ALA A 75 -3.54 -5.63 -9.95
N ILE A 76 -4.03 -4.99 -8.89
CA ILE A 76 -3.24 -4.62 -7.70
C ILE A 76 -3.83 -5.34 -6.49
N MET A 77 -2.99 -6.07 -5.75
CA MET A 77 -3.36 -6.79 -4.54
C MET A 77 -2.70 -6.14 -3.33
N LEU A 78 -3.49 -5.72 -2.35
CA LEU A 78 -3.01 -5.20 -1.07
C LEU A 78 -3.03 -6.33 -0.04
N ALA A 79 -1.84 -6.75 0.39
CA ALA A 79 -1.62 -7.92 1.24
C ALA A 79 -0.83 -7.54 2.51
N THR A 80 -1.24 -6.43 3.13
CA THR A 80 -0.78 -6.05 4.48
C THR A 80 -1.40 -6.96 5.54
N ASP A 81 -0.90 -6.88 6.76
CA ASP A 81 -1.37 -7.74 7.84
C ASP A 81 -2.87 -7.58 8.12
N PRO A 82 -3.54 -8.67 8.56
CA PRO A 82 -4.98 -8.65 8.85
C PRO A 82 -5.25 -8.07 10.24
N ASP A 83 -4.60 -6.97 10.58
CA ASP A 83 -4.80 -6.21 11.81
C ASP A 83 -5.16 -4.75 11.48
N ARG A 84 -5.40 -3.95 12.53
CA ARG A 84 -5.79 -2.55 12.39
C ARG A 84 -4.72 -1.71 11.68
N GLU A 85 -3.44 -1.99 11.94
CA GLU A 85 -2.35 -1.22 11.37
C GLU A 85 -2.18 -1.55 9.88
N GLY A 86 -2.17 -2.84 9.55
CA GLY A 86 -2.15 -3.32 8.19
C GLY A 86 -3.33 -2.80 7.38
N GLU A 87 -4.52 -2.73 7.96
CA GLU A 87 -5.68 -2.17 7.27
C GLU A 87 -5.55 -0.66 7.01
N ALA A 88 -5.00 0.10 7.96
CA ALA A 88 -4.71 1.52 7.77
C ALA A 88 -3.67 1.73 6.64
N ILE A 89 -2.62 0.90 6.59
CA ILE A 89 -1.62 0.95 5.50
C ILE A 89 -2.28 0.62 4.16
N SER A 90 -3.12 -0.42 4.11
CA SER A 90 -3.86 -0.81 2.90
C SER A 90 -4.80 0.31 2.43
N TRP A 91 -5.54 0.93 3.34
CA TRP A 91 -6.38 2.08 3.02
C TRP A 91 -5.53 3.23 2.48
N HIS A 92 -4.39 3.53 3.11
CA HIS A 92 -3.51 4.59 2.65
C HIS A 92 -2.97 4.37 1.24
N LEU A 93 -2.58 3.13 0.92
CA LEU A 93 -2.13 2.71 -0.40
C LEU A 93 -3.25 2.82 -1.44
N LYS A 94 -4.43 2.30 -1.11
CA LYS A 94 -5.60 2.35 -2.00
C LYS A 94 -5.91 3.79 -2.40
N GLU A 95 -6.10 4.67 -1.43
CA GLU A 95 -6.43 6.08 -1.68
C GLU A 95 -5.34 6.79 -2.51
N LEU A 96 -4.07 6.49 -2.26
CA LEU A 96 -2.96 7.07 -3.01
C LEU A 96 -2.92 6.60 -4.47
N LEU A 97 -3.23 5.31 -4.71
CA LEU A 97 -3.20 4.70 -6.03
C LEU A 97 -4.48 5.06 -6.83
N ASP A 98 -5.64 5.07 -6.18
CA ASP A 98 -6.93 5.47 -6.78
C ASP A 98 -6.92 6.96 -7.19
N ALA A 99 -6.23 7.81 -6.45
CA ALA A 99 -6.06 9.22 -6.80
C ALA A 99 -5.25 9.43 -8.09
N ASP A 100 -4.47 8.44 -8.52
CA ASP A 100 -3.71 8.49 -9.76
C ASP A 100 -4.54 8.01 -10.95
N LYS A 101 -5.05 8.97 -11.73
CA LYS A 101 -5.94 8.68 -12.88
C LYS A 101 -5.32 7.76 -13.94
N LYS A 102 -4.00 7.60 -13.96
CA LYS A 102 -3.31 6.70 -14.89
C LYS A 102 -3.44 5.23 -14.49
N ILE A 103 -3.66 4.95 -13.21
CA ILE A 103 -3.86 3.60 -12.70
C ILE A 103 -5.31 3.19 -12.97
N LYS A 104 -5.50 2.21 -13.85
CA LYS A 104 -6.83 1.66 -14.21
C LYS A 104 -7.08 0.27 -13.63
N ALA A 105 -6.03 -0.34 -13.08
CA ALA A 105 -6.10 -1.70 -12.55
C ALA A 105 -7.04 -1.75 -11.34
N PRO A 106 -7.89 -2.79 -11.22
CA PRO A 106 -8.69 -3.00 -10.02
C PRO A 106 -7.77 -3.29 -8.82
N ILE A 107 -8.04 -2.62 -7.70
CA ILE A 107 -7.37 -2.83 -6.42
C ILE A 107 -8.21 -3.81 -5.59
N LYS A 108 -7.58 -4.86 -5.04
CA LYS A 108 -8.24 -5.85 -4.18
C LYS A 108 -7.46 -6.05 -2.88
N ARG A 109 -8.17 -6.29 -1.79
CA ARG A 109 -7.62 -6.67 -0.49
C ARG A 109 -7.44 -8.19 -0.43
N VAL A 110 -6.29 -8.64 0.08
CA VAL A 110 -5.99 -10.06 0.32
C VAL A 110 -5.50 -10.21 1.76
N THR A 111 -6.13 -11.09 2.54
CA THR A 111 -5.76 -11.36 3.93
C THR A 111 -5.26 -12.79 4.08
N PHE A 112 -4.26 -13.00 4.93
CA PHE A 112 -3.79 -14.31 5.35
C PHE A 112 -3.17 -14.21 6.75
N HIS A 113 -3.25 -15.28 7.52
CA HIS A 113 -2.65 -15.35 8.86
C HIS A 113 -1.27 -16.02 8.86
N GLU A 114 -0.95 -16.78 7.82
CA GLU A 114 0.33 -17.47 7.68
C GLU A 114 0.86 -17.38 6.25
N ILE A 115 2.17 -17.20 6.11
CA ILE A 115 2.86 -17.21 4.82
C ILE A 115 3.49 -18.60 4.62
N ARG A 116 2.68 -19.54 4.15
CA ARG A 116 3.10 -20.91 3.82
C ARG A 116 2.42 -21.36 2.52
N LYS A 117 3.06 -22.27 1.78
CA LYS A 117 2.36 -22.98 0.69
C LYS A 117 1.34 -23.92 1.34
N LYS A 118 0.09 -23.86 0.87
CA LYS A 118 -0.93 -24.83 1.26
C LYS A 118 -0.45 -26.20 0.78
N GLN A 119 -0.35 -27.16 1.71
CA GLN A 119 -0.06 -28.57 1.41
C GLN A 119 -1.23 -29.19 0.66
#